data_AF-A0A6L9YHJ2-F1
#
_entry.id   AF-A0A6L9YHJ2-F1
#
_cell.length_a   1.000
_cell.length_b   1.000
_cell.length_c   1.000
_cell.angle_alpha   90.00
_cell.angle_beta   90.00
_cell.angle_gamma   90.00
#
_symmetry.space_group_name_H-M   'P 1'
#
loop_
_entity.id
_entity.type
_entity.pdbx_description
1 polymer ?
#
loop_
_entity_poly.entity_id
_entity_poly.type
_entity_poly.pdbx_seq_one_letter_code
_entity_poly.pdbx_strand_id
1 'polypeptide(L)'
;MTTLVQAENKTPLGVTNPEIELLLCCARTQVDNTTAEGIKTLLQHDINWEYLVETAARHGVIPLLYTSLQNTCPEAVPQDIFKHLQTYFDVNSLHNLFLTQELLKLLDLFKQHNIPVIPYKGPALAVSAYGNLSLRQFCDLDILVHERDFLKARDLLISSGYQPTSEQLILNEKDHIAWIKYDNEYSLMSKNGNVFLDIHHNISHNNFKLFPIVFDELWERLEPVSLTGTTVLNFHPEDLFLILCVHGSKHMWERLGWICDIAELLRNSQDIDWVQLIDKARIIGCERMLLLGLFMAKTILGASLPPIVNQRIIADPETQSLGKQMYLRLFCKSNSSTSGLSQERFIFHFRIMERLENKIIHFRMMERLEDKIHLFFGAVWRRISVPIRLVITRAVKDRNFLPLPRSLYFLYYLIRPIRLCRKFYSRF
;
A
#
# COMPACT_ATOMS: atom_id res chain seq x y z
N MET A 1 4.83 -21.12 24.00
CA MET A 1 5.18 -19.89 23.25
C MET A 1 4.32 -19.85 22.00
N THR A 2 3.06 -19.49 22.21
CA THR A 2 1.98 -19.50 21.22
C THR A 2 2.00 -18.14 20.54
N THR A 3 2.28 -18.11 19.25
CA THR A 3 2.39 -16.90 18.44
C THR A 3 1.09 -16.08 18.48
N LEU A 4 1.24 -14.77 18.61
CA LEU A 4 0.19 -13.74 18.55
C LEU A 4 -0.64 -13.76 17.25
N VAL A 5 -0.37 -14.68 16.33
CA VAL A 5 -1.05 -14.85 15.03
C VAL A 5 -2.43 -15.51 15.19
N GLN A 6 -2.66 -16.35 16.21
CA GLN A 6 -3.97 -16.98 16.42
C GLN A 6 -5.00 -16.10 17.14
N ALA A 7 -4.59 -14.98 17.73
CA ALA A 7 -5.48 -14.15 18.57
C ALA A 7 -6.02 -12.89 17.88
N GLU A 8 -5.48 -12.48 16.72
CA GLU A 8 -5.84 -11.20 16.07
C GLU A 8 -6.43 -11.31 14.65
N ASN A 9 -6.65 -12.54 14.11
CA ASN A 9 -7.35 -12.73 12.82
C ASN A 9 -8.88 -12.59 12.89
N LYS A 10 -9.42 -12.07 13.99
CA LYS A 10 -10.86 -11.79 14.08
C LYS A 10 -11.17 -10.50 13.31
N THR A 11 -11.92 -10.64 12.22
CA THR A 11 -12.70 -9.51 11.69
C THR A 11 -13.54 -8.90 12.83
N PRO A 12 -14.01 -7.64 12.72
CA PRO A 12 -14.78 -6.97 13.77
C PRO A 12 -16.08 -7.68 14.17
N LEU A 13 -16.42 -8.79 13.50
CA LEU A 13 -17.59 -9.63 13.72
C LEU A 13 -17.27 -11.02 14.32
N GLY A 14 -16.00 -11.36 14.59
CA GLY A 14 -15.65 -12.62 15.24
C GLY A 14 -15.92 -13.89 14.41
N VAL A 15 -16.20 -13.75 13.11
CA VAL A 15 -16.32 -14.85 12.15
C VAL A 15 -15.03 -14.90 11.33
N THR A 16 -14.29 -15.99 11.48
CA THR A 16 -13.17 -16.37 10.60
C THR A 16 -13.75 -16.71 9.23
N ASN A 17 -13.37 -15.96 8.19
CA ASN A 17 -13.79 -16.25 6.81
C ASN A 17 -12.73 -17.18 6.21
N PRO A 18 -13.03 -18.47 6.02
CA PRO A 18 -12.04 -19.46 5.60
C PRO A 18 -11.48 -19.15 4.21
N GLU A 19 -12.24 -18.49 3.33
CA GLU A 19 -11.79 -18.06 2.00
C GLU A 19 -10.70 -16.98 2.10
N ILE A 20 -10.88 -15.97 2.97
CA ILE A 20 -9.87 -14.94 3.20
C ILE A 20 -8.62 -15.55 3.81
N GLU A 21 -8.75 -16.42 4.81
CA GLU A 21 -7.60 -17.08 5.44
C GLU A 21 -6.84 -17.95 4.42
N LEU A 22 -7.56 -18.70 3.59
CA LEU A 22 -6.99 -19.51 2.51
C LEU A 22 -6.26 -18.62 1.50
N LEU A 23 -6.85 -17.50 1.11
CA LEU A 23 -6.23 -16.54 0.20
C LEU A 23 -4.94 -15.96 0.79
N LEU A 24 -4.94 -15.56 2.06
CA LEU A 24 -3.76 -15.02 2.74
C LEU A 24 -2.64 -16.07 2.83
N CYS A 25 -2.98 -17.33 3.09
CA CYS A 25 -2.03 -18.45 3.05
C CYS A 25 -1.44 -18.65 1.65
N CYS A 26 -2.22 -18.46 0.59
CA CYS A 26 -1.77 -18.66 -0.79
C CYS A 26 -1.13 -17.42 -1.44
N ALA A 27 -1.25 -16.23 -0.85
CA ALA A 27 -0.77 -14.96 -1.42
C ALA A 27 0.77 -14.77 -1.27
N ARG A 28 1.54 -15.76 -1.73
CA ARG A 28 3.00 -15.82 -1.65
C ARG A 28 3.60 -16.74 -2.71
N THR A 29 4.87 -16.51 -3.07
CA THR A 29 5.61 -17.32 -4.05
C THR A 29 6.10 -18.66 -3.47
N GLN A 30 6.39 -18.68 -2.16
CA GLN A 30 6.89 -19.86 -1.45
C GLN A 30 5.97 -20.20 -0.27
N VAL A 31 5.52 -21.45 -0.21
CA VAL A 31 4.67 -21.98 0.85
C VAL A 31 5.52 -22.89 1.73
N ASP A 32 5.76 -22.49 2.98
CA ASP A 32 6.42 -23.35 3.96
C ASP A 32 5.50 -24.48 4.45
N ASN A 33 6.09 -25.49 5.11
CA ASN A 33 5.34 -26.67 5.58
C ASN A 33 4.18 -26.30 6.53
N THR A 34 4.37 -25.29 7.38
CA THR A 34 3.34 -24.84 8.34
C THR A 34 2.15 -24.23 7.60
N THR A 35 2.42 -23.41 6.59
CA THR A 35 1.40 -22.78 5.74
C THR A 35 0.71 -23.82 4.88
N ALA A 36 1.45 -24.78 4.31
CA ALA A 36 0.91 -25.87 3.52
C ALA A 36 -0.10 -26.71 4.32
N GLU A 37 0.21 -27.01 5.58
CA GLU A 37 -0.71 -27.72 6.48
C GLU A 37 -1.94 -26.86 6.83
N GLY A 38 -1.75 -25.55 7.01
CA GLY A 38 -2.84 -24.59 7.18
C GLY A 38 -3.80 -24.55 5.98
N ILE A 39 -3.25 -24.54 4.75
CA ILE A 39 -4.02 -24.60 3.50
C ILE A 39 -4.85 -25.89 3.45
N LYS A 40 -4.21 -27.04 3.71
CA LYS A 40 -4.89 -28.35 3.72
C LYS A 40 -6.01 -28.41 4.76
N THR A 41 -5.80 -27.83 5.93
CA THR A 41 -6.82 -27.75 6.99
C THR A 41 -7.99 -26.87 6.57
N LEU A 42 -7.72 -25.70 5.98
CA LEU A 42 -8.77 -24.79 5.52
C LEU A 42 -9.64 -25.41 4.42
N LEU A 43 -9.04 -26.18 3.53
CA LEU A 43 -9.73 -26.89 2.44
C LEU A 43 -10.61 -28.06 2.92
N GLN A 44 -10.56 -28.43 4.20
CA GLN A 44 -11.52 -29.38 4.79
C GLN A 44 -12.86 -28.71 5.10
N HIS A 45 -12.93 -27.38 5.12
CA HIS A 45 -14.17 -26.63 5.25
C HIS A 45 -14.89 -26.51 3.90
N ASP A 46 -16.18 -26.17 3.96
CA ASP A 46 -16.93 -25.80 2.76
C ASP A 46 -16.50 -24.40 2.30
N ILE A 47 -15.74 -24.36 1.19
CA ILE A 47 -15.16 -23.14 0.62
C ILE A 47 -16.11 -22.59 -0.45
N ASN A 48 -16.50 -21.32 -0.28
CA ASN A 48 -17.13 -20.58 -1.37
C ASN A 48 -16.09 -20.19 -2.43
N TRP A 49 -15.89 -21.08 -3.39
CA TRP A 49 -14.89 -20.91 -4.45
C TRP A 49 -15.15 -19.70 -5.34
N GLU A 50 -16.41 -19.36 -5.61
CA GLU A 50 -16.77 -18.17 -6.39
C GLU A 50 -16.29 -16.89 -5.67
N TYR A 51 -16.61 -16.77 -4.38
CA TYR A 51 -16.16 -15.64 -3.55
C TYR A 51 -14.63 -15.57 -3.45
N LEU A 52 -13.95 -16.71 -3.29
CA LEU A 52 -12.49 -16.77 -3.24
C LEU A 52 -11.85 -16.30 -4.55
N VAL A 53 -12.33 -16.78 -5.69
CA VAL A 53 -11.81 -16.42 -7.02
C VAL A 53 -12.07 -14.94 -7.31
N GLU A 54 -13.29 -14.44 -7.07
CA GLU A 54 -13.61 -13.01 -7.23
C GLU A 54 -12.71 -12.12 -6.34
N THR A 55 -12.50 -12.54 -5.09
CA THR A 55 -11.68 -11.80 -4.14
C THR A 55 -10.21 -11.80 -4.58
N ALA A 56 -9.68 -12.94 -5.01
CA ALA A 56 -8.33 -13.05 -5.56
C ALA A 56 -8.15 -12.19 -6.83
N ALA A 57 -9.15 -12.16 -7.72
CA ALA A 57 -9.17 -11.34 -8.93
C ALA A 57 -9.07 -9.84 -8.58
N ARG A 58 -9.96 -9.38 -7.70
CA ARG A 58 -10.03 -7.99 -7.26
C ARG A 58 -8.73 -7.52 -6.61
N HIS A 59 -8.05 -8.41 -5.90
CA HIS A 59 -6.80 -8.11 -5.22
C HIS A 59 -5.54 -8.37 -6.04
N GLY A 60 -5.66 -8.88 -7.27
CA GLY A 60 -4.55 -9.11 -8.19
C GLY A 60 -3.62 -10.25 -7.77
N VAL A 61 -4.15 -11.29 -7.12
CA VAL A 61 -3.36 -12.39 -6.55
C VAL A 61 -3.80 -13.78 -7.05
N ILE A 62 -4.59 -13.86 -8.12
CA ILE A 62 -4.96 -15.16 -8.73
C ILE A 62 -3.74 -16.02 -9.05
N PRO A 63 -2.65 -15.50 -9.66
CA PRO A 63 -1.51 -16.36 -9.99
C PRO A 63 -0.87 -17.02 -8.77
N LEU A 64 -0.81 -16.31 -7.63
CA LEU A 64 -0.31 -16.84 -6.36
C LEU A 64 -1.26 -17.88 -5.77
N LEU A 65 -2.58 -17.62 -5.82
CA LEU A 65 -3.61 -18.56 -5.39
C LEU A 65 -3.50 -19.89 -6.16
N TYR A 66 -3.49 -19.80 -7.50
CA TYR A 66 -3.36 -20.97 -8.37
C TYR A 66 -2.09 -21.76 -8.08
N THR A 67 -0.93 -21.10 -8.08
CA THR A 67 0.37 -21.74 -7.89
C THR A 67 0.48 -22.43 -6.53
N SER A 68 -0.02 -21.77 -5.47
CA SER A 68 -0.01 -22.34 -4.12
C SER A 68 -0.89 -23.59 -4.01
N LEU A 69 -2.11 -23.55 -4.55
CA LEU A 69 -3.02 -24.70 -4.55
C LEU A 69 -2.47 -25.85 -5.40
N GLN A 70 -1.96 -25.55 -6.59
CA GLN A 70 -1.34 -26.53 -7.49
C GLN A 70 -0.17 -27.27 -6.84
N ASN A 71 0.67 -26.56 -6.08
CA ASN A 71 1.86 -27.15 -5.47
C ASN A 71 1.57 -27.85 -4.13
N THR A 72 0.45 -27.53 -3.47
CA THR A 72 0.18 -27.99 -2.10
C THR A 72 -0.80 -29.17 -2.05
N CYS A 73 -1.92 -29.07 -2.77
CA CYS A 73 -3.03 -30.04 -2.73
C CYS A 73 -4.02 -29.83 -3.89
N PRO A 74 -3.59 -30.03 -5.15
CA PRO A 74 -4.43 -29.84 -6.33
C PRO A 74 -5.70 -30.71 -6.31
N GLU A 75 -5.63 -31.88 -5.68
CA GLU A 75 -6.72 -32.83 -5.54
C GLU A 75 -7.89 -32.34 -4.66
N ALA A 76 -7.65 -31.35 -3.80
CA ALA A 76 -8.67 -30.78 -2.92
C ALA A 76 -9.48 -29.64 -3.60
N VAL A 77 -9.08 -29.22 -4.80
CA VAL A 77 -9.75 -28.16 -5.55
C VAL A 77 -10.74 -28.78 -6.54
N PRO A 78 -12.01 -28.33 -6.60
CA PRO A 78 -12.95 -28.79 -7.63
C PRO A 78 -12.39 -28.59 -9.04
N GLN A 79 -12.55 -29.58 -9.91
CA GLN A 79 -11.90 -29.62 -11.21
C GLN A 79 -12.21 -28.40 -12.09
N ASP A 80 -13.47 -27.93 -12.09
CA ASP A 80 -13.88 -26.75 -12.86
C ASP A 80 -13.20 -25.47 -12.33
N ILE A 81 -13.07 -25.34 -11.01
CA ILE A 81 -12.39 -24.20 -10.36
C ILE A 81 -10.89 -24.26 -10.66
N PHE A 82 -10.27 -25.43 -10.57
CA PHE A 82 -8.86 -25.60 -10.87
C PHE A 82 -8.54 -25.21 -12.33
N LYS A 83 -9.37 -25.66 -13.28
CA LYS A 83 -9.24 -25.29 -14.70
C LYS A 83 -9.46 -23.79 -14.93
N HIS A 84 -10.39 -23.19 -14.20
CA HIS A 84 -10.64 -21.75 -14.27
C HIS A 84 -9.46 -20.93 -13.77
N LEU A 85 -8.88 -21.29 -12.62
CA LEU A 85 -7.65 -20.69 -12.09
C LEU A 85 -6.45 -20.86 -13.02
N GLN A 86 -6.29 -22.05 -13.60
CA GLN A 86 -5.26 -22.32 -14.60
C GLN A 86 -5.42 -21.42 -15.84
N THR A 87 -6.66 -21.29 -16.35
CA THR A 87 -6.93 -20.41 -17.51
C THR A 87 -6.55 -18.97 -17.21
N TYR A 88 -6.88 -18.45 -16.02
CA TYR A 88 -6.46 -17.11 -15.61
C TYR A 88 -4.94 -16.99 -15.53
N PHE A 89 -4.26 -17.98 -14.95
CA PHE A 89 -2.80 -18.01 -14.87
C PHE A 89 -2.14 -17.98 -16.25
N ASP A 90 -2.65 -18.77 -17.19
CA ASP A 90 -2.14 -18.84 -18.56
C ASP A 90 -2.35 -17.52 -19.30
N VAL A 91 -3.54 -16.91 -19.19
CA VAL A 91 -3.85 -15.60 -19.77
C VAL A 91 -2.96 -14.51 -19.17
N ASN A 92 -2.76 -14.49 -17.86
CA ASN A 92 -1.86 -13.56 -17.19
C ASN A 92 -0.41 -13.74 -17.68
N SER A 93 0.04 -14.99 -17.80
CA SER A 93 1.39 -15.30 -18.28
C SER A 93 1.62 -14.79 -19.71
N LEU A 94 0.67 -15.02 -20.60
CA LEU A 94 0.74 -14.53 -21.98
C LEU A 94 0.69 -13.00 -22.05
N HIS A 95 -0.17 -12.37 -21.24
CA HIS A 95 -0.25 -10.91 -21.16
C HIS A 95 1.04 -10.28 -20.64
N ASN A 96 1.62 -10.85 -19.58
CA ASN A 96 2.87 -10.36 -19.00
C ASN A 96 4.04 -10.53 -19.97
N LEU A 97 4.09 -11.63 -20.74
CA LEU A 97 5.09 -11.82 -21.79
C LEU A 97 4.92 -10.78 -22.90
N PHE A 98 3.69 -10.52 -23.34
CA PHE A 98 3.38 -9.49 -24.32
C PHE A 98 3.85 -8.11 -23.84
N LEU A 99 3.46 -7.68 -22.64
CA LEU A 99 3.88 -6.40 -22.07
C LEU A 99 5.39 -6.31 -21.85
N THR A 100 6.05 -7.42 -21.49
CA THR A 100 7.51 -7.47 -21.38
C THR A 100 8.18 -7.22 -22.73
N GLN A 101 7.67 -7.83 -23.81
CA GLN A 101 8.19 -7.57 -25.15
C GLN A 101 7.98 -6.11 -25.57
N GLU A 102 6.82 -5.54 -25.28
CA GLU A 102 6.53 -4.12 -25.57
C GLU A 102 7.44 -3.18 -24.76
N LEU A 103 7.70 -3.51 -23.49
CA LEU A 103 8.67 -2.77 -22.68
C LEU A 103 10.06 -2.79 -23.31
N LEU A 104 10.56 -3.96 -23.73
CA LEU A 104 11.89 -4.05 -24.34
C LEU A 104 11.99 -3.21 -25.62
N LYS A 105 10.95 -3.20 -26.47
CA LYS A 105 10.87 -2.33 -27.66
C LYS A 105 10.92 -0.84 -27.29
N LEU A 106 10.23 -0.45 -26.22
CA LEU A 106 10.25 0.92 -25.71
C LEU A 106 11.64 1.32 -25.21
N LEU A 107 12.30 0.45 -24.44
CA LEU A 107 13.65 0.71 -23.95
C LEU A 107 14.64 0.89 -25.12
N ASP A 108 14.54 0.07 -26.16
CA ASP A 108 15.36 0.21 -27.37
C ASP A 108 15.05 1.52 -28.12
N LEU A 109 13.78 1.91 -28.24
CA LEU A 109 13.36 3.17 -28.85
C LEU A 109 13.97 4.38 -28.12
N PHE A 110 13.88 4.40 -26.79
CA PHE A 110 14.46 5.48 -25.96
C PHE A 110 15.99 5.51 -26.06
N LYS A 111 16.62 4.35 -26.06
CA LYS A 111 18.08 4.22 -26.24
C LYS A 111 18.54 4.80 -27.57
N GLN A 112 17.83 4.53 -28.67
CA GLN A 112 18.15 5.09 -29.99
C GLN A 112 18.05 6.62 -30.05
N HIS A 113 17.23 7.22 -29.17
CA HIS A 113 17.04 8.66 -29.07
C HIS A 113 17.85 9.31 -27.93
N ASN A 114 18.75 8.55 -27.29
CA ASN A 114 19.58 9.01 -26.16
C ASN A 114 18.76 9.56 -24.99
N ILE A 115 17.61 8.94 -24.70
CA ILE A 115 16.77 9.26 -23.54
C ILE A 115 16.94 8.15 -22.50
N PRO A 116 17.61 8.41 -21.36
CA PRO A 116 17.70 7.45 -20.27
C PRO A 116 16.32 7.15 -19.70
N VAL A 117 16.03 5.85 -19.48
CA VAL A 117 14.74 5.38 -18.98
C VAL A 117 14.94 4.18 -18.06
N ILE A 118 14.15 4.11 -16.99
CA ILE A 118 14.17 3.00 -16.01
C ILE A 118 12.75 2.41 -15.88
N PRO A 119 12.54 1.13 -16.19
CA PRO A 119 11.33 0.42 -15.74
C PRO A 119 11.44 0.06 -14.26
N TYR A 120 10.34 0.19 -13.50
CA TYR A 120 10.43 -0.05 -12.05
C TYR A 120 9.22 -0.69 -11.37
N LYS A 121 8.15 -0.94 -12.12
CA LYS A 121 7.07 -1.83 -11.69
C LYS A 121 6.91 -2.95 -12.71
N GLY A 122 5.68 -3.31 -13.07
CA GLY A 122 5.36 -4.20 -14.18
C GLY A 122 6.30 -5.42 -14.29
N PRO A 123 6.92 -5.65 -15.46
CA PRO A 123 7.86 -6.75 -15.68
C PRO A 123 9.09 -6.74 -14.77
N ALA A 124 9.72 -5.57 -14.56
CA ALA A 124 10.95 -5.45 -13.78
C ALA A 124 10.75 -5.92 -12.34
N LEU A 125 9.65 -5.46 -11.71
CA LEU A 125 9.29 -5.85 -10.35
C LEU A 125 8.83 -7.31 -10.25
N ALA A 126 8.13 -7.82 -11.28
CA ALA A 126 7.72 -9.23 -11.30
C ALA A 126 8.95 -10.15 -11.24
N VAL A 127 9.99 -9.87 -12.01
CA VAL A 127 11.22 -10.68 -11.98
C VAL A 127 12.03 -10.42 -10.71
N SER A 128 12.25 -9.15 -10.32
CA SER A 128 13.12 -8.83 -9.19
C SER A 128 12.53 -9.24 -7.84
N ALA A 129 11.21 -9.08 -7.64
CA ALA A 129 10.55 -9.42 -6.39
C ALA A 129 9.99 -10.84 -6.36
N TYR A 130 9.44 -11.38 -7.46
CA TYR A 130 8.77 -12.69 -7.44
C TYR A 130 9.63 -13.81 -8.05
N GLY A 131 10.72 -13.48 -8.75
CA GLY A 131 11.57 -14.44 -9.47
C GLY A 131 10.90 -15.07 -10.70
N ASN A 132 9.63 -14.77 -10.96
CA ASN A 132 8.86 -15.33 -12.07
C ASN A 132 7.84 -14.30 -12.57
N LEU A 133 7.94 -13.97 -13.85
CA LEU A 133 7.10 -13.01 -14.54
C LEU A 133 5.60 -13.33 -14.41
N SER A 134 5.22 -14.60 -14.39
CA SER A 134 3.83 -15.06 -14.35
C SER A 134 3.15 -14.93 -12.98
N LEU A 135 3.91 -14.73 -11.90
CA LEU A 135 3.36 -14.73 -10.53
C LEU A 135 2.81 -13.38 -10.08
N ARG A 136 3.18 -12.29 -10.78
CA ARG A 136 2.71 -10.94 -10.50
C ARG A 136 1.77 -10.46 -11.59
N GLN A 137 0.56 -10.04 -11.24
CA GLN A 137 -0.37 -9.44 -12.18
C GLN A 137 -0.07 -7.95 -12.37
N PHE A 138 -0.02 -7.48 -13.62
CA PHE A 138 0.08 -6.06 -13.98
C PHE A 138 -0.60 -5.82 -15.34
N CYS A 139 -1.06 -4.60 -15.59
CA CYS A 139 -1.85 -4.25 -16.79
C CYS A 139 -1.26 -3.06 -17.57
N ASP A 140 -0.23 -2.46 -17.04
CA ASP A 140 0.42 -1.24 -17.49
C ASP A 140 1.94 -1.37 -17.40
N LEU A 141 2.62 -0.50 -18.13
CA LEU A 141 4.04 -0.30 -18.05
C LEU A 141 4.31 1.03 -17.34
N ASP A 142 5.19 1.00 -16.35
CA ASP A 142 5.69 2.19 -15.67
C ASP A 142 7.14 2.43 -16.06
N ILE A 143 7.45 3.61 -16.58
CA ILE A 143 8.81 4.02 -16.88
C ILE A 143 9.14 5.36 -16.21
N LEU A 144 10.37 5.50 -15.75
CA LEU A 144 10.90 6.73 -15.20
C LEU A 144 11.91 7.35 -16.18
N VAL A 145 11.80 8.66 -16.39
CA VAL A 145 12.76 9.47 -17.15
C VAL A 145 13.22 10.67 -16.31
N HIS A 146 14.34 11.29 -16.67
CA HIS A 146 14.71 12.57 -16.06
C HIS A 146 13.68 13.66 -16.39
N GLU A 147 13.42 14.57 -15.45
CA GLU A 147 12.53 15.73 -15.64
C GLU A 147 12.88 16.53 -16.90
N ARG A 148 14.18 16.74 -17.16
CA ARG A 148 14.68 17.46 -18.35
C ARG A 148 14.33 16.78 -19.68
N ASP A 149 14.07 15.47 -19.67
CA ASP A 149 13.79 14.67 -20.85
C ASP A 149 12.31 14.26 -20.94
N PHE A 150 11.49 14.59 -19.94
CA PHE A 150 10.08 14.21 -19.87
C PHE A 150 9.26 14.61 -21.10
N LEU A 151 9.33 15.88 -21.50
CA LEU A 151 8.60 16.37 -22.69
C LEU A 151 9.09 15.70 -23.97
N LYS A 152 10.41 15.50 -24.11
CA LYS A 152 10.98 14.81 -25.28
C LYS A 152 10.51 13.36 -25.34
N ALA A 153 10.47 12.68 -24.20
CA ALA A 153 10.05 11.30 -24.10
C ALA A 153 8.56 11.14 -24.43
N ARG A 154 7.71 12.03 -23.92
CA ARG A 154 6.29 12.12 -24.31
C ARG A 154 6.14 12.30 -25.82
N ASP A 155 6.83 13.28 -26.40
CA ASP A 155 6.71 13.61 -27.82
C ASP A 155 7.21 12.46 -28.71
N LEU A 156 8.28 11.78 -28.29
CA LEU A 156 8.77 10.56 -28.93
C LEU A 156 7.71 9.46 -28.93
N LEU A 157 7.06 9.19 -27.80
CA LEU A 157 6.00 8.19 -27.70
C LEU A 157 4.81 8.55 -28.60
N ILE A 158 4.38 9.81 -28.61
CA ILE A 158 3.29 10.29 -29.47
C ILE A 158 3.65 10.10 -30.95
N SER A 159 4.86 10.51 -31.37
CA SER A 159 5.33 10.31 -32.74
C SER A 159 5.47 8.84 -33.13
N SER A 160 5.66 7.96 -32.14
CA SER A 160 5.73 6.50 -32.30
C SER A 160 4.35 5.82 -32.28
N GLY A 161 3.25 6.59 -32.22
CA GLY A 161 1.89 6.09 -32.34
C GLY A 161 1.17 5.83 -31.02
N TYR A 162 1.71 6.27 -29.88
CA TYR A 162 0.97 6.33 -28.63
C TYR A 162 0.05 7.56 -28.60
N GLN A 163 -1.04 7.47 -27.87
CA GLN A 163 -2.05 8.52 -27.73
C GLN A 163 -2.29 8.82 -26.24
N PRO A 164 -2.47 10.10 -25.86
CA PRO A 164 -2.88 10.45 -24.51
C PRO A 164 -4.19 9.76 -24.14
N THR A 165 -4.37 9.38 -22.87
CA THR A 165 -5.64 8.82 -22.42
C THR A 165 -6.75 9.86 -22.45
N SER A 166 -8.01 9.42 -22.52
CA SER A 166 -9.19 10.29 -22.70
C SER A 166 -9.34 11.37 -21.62
N GLU A 167 -8.84 11.14 -20.41
CA GLU A 167 -8.85 12.13 -19.32
C GLU A 167 -7.94 13.33 -19.62
N GLN A 168 -6.86 13.12 -20.37
CA GLN A 168 -5.87 14.15 -20.70
C GLN A 168 -6.22 14.94 -21.96
N LEU A 169 -7.06 14.38 -22.83
CA LEU A 169 -7.52 15.03 -24.07
C LEU A 169 -8.53 16.18 -23.82
N ILE A 170 -9.06 16.29 -22.60
CA ILE A 170 -10.06 17.29 -22.22
C ILE A 170 -9.41 18.63 -21.82
N LEU A 171 -8.09 18.66 -21.60
CA LEU A 171 -7.37 19.86 -21.18
C LEU A 171 -7.00 20.73 -22.39
N ASN A 172 -7.20 22.05 -22.30
CA ASN A 172 -6.63 22.99 -23.26
C ASN A 172 -5.09 23.06 -23.08
N GLU A 173 -4.35 23.60 -24.07
CA GLU A 173 -2.87 23.62 -24.04
C GLU A 173 -2.27 24.24 -22.76
N LYS A 174 -2.89 25.29 -22.21
CA LYS A 174 -2.40 25.95 -20.98
C LYS A 174 -2.62 25.07 -19.74
N ASP A 175 -3.78 24.44 -19.65
CA ASP A 175 -4.11 23.51 -18.57
C ASP A 175 -3.34 22.20 -18.69
N HIS A 176 -2.94 21.80 -19.90
CA HIS A 176 -2.09 20.64 -20.16
C HIS A 176 -0.64 20.86 -19.70
N ILE A 177 -0.06 22.03 -19.98
CA ILE A 177 1.26 22.42 -19.48
C ILE A 177 1.24 22.57 -17.94
N ALA A 178 0.17 23.13 -17.39
CA ALA A 178 -0.03 23.17 -15.96
C ALA A 178 -0.12 21.75 -15.39
N TRP A 179 -0.91 20.86 -16.00
CA TRP A 179 -1.06 19.48 -15.58
C TRP A 179 0.26 18.72 -15.60
N ILE A 180 1.09 18.84 -16.64
CA ILE A 180 2.45 18.24 -16.67
C ILE A 180 3.36 18.79 -15.56
N LYS A 181 3.17 20.05 -15.17
CA LYS A 181 3.94 20.67 -14.07
C LYS A 181 3.38 20.29 -12.70
N TYR A 182 2.10 19.94 -12.62
CA TYR A 182 1.37 19.60 -11.40
C TYR A 182 1.18 18.08 -11.20
N ASP A 183 1.38 17.28 -12.22
CA ASP A 183 1.30 15.84 -12.20
C ASP A 183 2.64 15.24 -12.63
N ASN A 184 3.06 14.23 -11.89
CA ASN A 184 4.37 13.61 -12.08
C ASN A 184 4.32 12.38 -12.98
N GLU A 185 3.12 12.05 -13.47
CA GLU A 185 2.81 10.93 -14.35
C GLU A 185 2.06 11.43 -15.59
N TYR A 186 2.31 10.78 -16.74
CA TYR A 186 1.58 11.00 -17.98
C TYR A 186 1.23 9.65 -18.61
N SER A 187 -0.05 9.32 -18.60
CA SER A 187 -0.58 8.07 -19.15
C SER A 187 -0.79 8.14 -20.66
N LEU A 188 -0.27 7.14 -21.36
CA LEU A 188 -0.36 6.96 -22.80
C LEU A 188 -0.92 5.58 -23.11
N MET A 189 -1.62 5.46 -24.22
CA MET A 189 -2.14 4.21 -24.74
C MET A 189 -1.66 4.00 -26.16
N SER A 190 -1.17 2.80 -26.46
CA SER A 190 -0.85 2.40 -27.83
C SER A 190 -2.07 2.49 -28.75
N LYS A 191 -1.86 2.72 -30.05
CA LYS A 191 -2.94 2.86 -31.04
C LYS A 191 -3.96 1.71 -31.08
N ASN A 192 -3.52 0.48 -30.79
CA ASN A 192 -4.39 -0.69 -30.77
C ASN A 192 -5.09 -0.91 -29.41
N GLY A 193 -4.82 -0.07 -28.41
CA GLY A 193 -5.42 -0.15 -27.08
C GLY A 193 -4.84 -1.23 -26.16
N ASN A 194 -3.78 -1.94 -26.59
CA ASN A 194 -3.30 -3.13 -25.87
C ASN A 194 -2.22 -2.83 -24.82
N VAL A 195 -1.55 -1.68 -24.95
CA VAL A 195 -0.49 -1.24 -24.03
C VAL A 195 -0.89 0.09 -23.41
N PHE A 196 -0.99 0.09 -22.09
CA PHE A 196 -1.03 1.29 -21.25
C PHE A 196 0.37 1.55 -20.71
N LEU A 197 0.82 2.80 -20.81
CA LEU A 197 2.16 3.23 -20.43
C LEU A 197 2.05 4.52 -19.63
N ASP A 198 2.52 4.48 -18.38
CA ASP A 198 2.70 5.68 -17.58
C ASP A 198 4.17 6.09 -17.62
N ILE A 199 4.41 7.29 -18.15
CA ILE A 199 5.73 7.93 -18.05
C ILE A 199 5.78 8.82 -16.82
N HIS A 200 6.80 8.64 -16.01
CA HIS A 200 7.02 9.34 -14.75
C HIS A 200 8.30 10.17 -14.84
N HIS A 201 8.27 11.39 -14.29
CA HIS A 201 9.49 12.18 -14.02
C HIS A 201 9.77 12.37 -12.53
N ASN A 202 8.87 11.88 -11.67
CA ASN A 202 9.06 11.78 -10.23
C ASN A 202 8.23 10.61 -9.68
N ILE A 203 8.67 9.97 -8.60
CA ILE A 203 8.03 8.79 -7.99
C ILE A 203 6.78 9.13 -7.19
N SER A 204 6.63 10.38 -6.72
CA SER A 204 5.49 10.77 -5.89
C SER A 204 4.65 11.84 -6.57
N HIS A 205 3.33 11.69 -6.58
CA HIS A 205 2.40 12.74 -7.03
C HIS A 205 2.55 14.00 -6.15
N ASN A 206 2.24 15.19 -6.68
CA ASN A 206 2.46 16.47 -5.99
C ASN A 206 1.74 16.62 -4.64
N ASN A 207 0.79 15.74 -4.32
CA ASN A 207 0.18 15.68 -2.98
C ASN A 207 1.15 15.24 -1.89
N PHE A 208 2.23 14.55 -2.24
CA PHE A 208 3.20 14.00 -1.30
C PHE A 208 4.57 14.65 -1.36
N LYS A 209 4.83 15.57 -2.31
CA LYS A 209 6.12 16.25 -2.60
C LYS A 209 7.30 15.63 -1.83
N LEU A 210 7.60 14.37 -2.16
CA LEU A 210 8.80 13.72 -1.64
C LEU A 210 9.94 14.35 -2.44
N PHE A 211 10.87 14.99 -1.74
CA PHE A 211 11.81 15.97 -2.29
C PHE A 211 12.56 15.50 -3.55
N PRO A 212 12.90 16.41 -4.48
CA PRO A 212 13.60 16.07 -5.72
C PRO A 212 15.04 15.55 -5.53
N ILE A 213 15.69 15.81 -4.38
CA ILE A 213 17.10 15.46 -4.13
C ILE A 213 17.35 13.93 -4.17
N VAL A 214 16.34 13.12 -3.83
CA VAL A 214 16.43 11.65 -3.89
C VAL A 214 16.50 11.16 -5.32
N PHE A 215 15.92 11.90 -6.25
CA PHE A 215 15.67 11.43 -7.60
C PHE A 215 16.95 11.13 -8.35
N ASP A 216 17.93 12.03 -8.30
CA ASP A 216 19.22 11.85 -8.99
C ASP A 216 20.02 10.69 -8.38
N GLU A 217 19.99 10.50 -7.06
CA GLU A 217 20.65 9.36 -6.38
C GLU A 217 20.10 7.99 -6.85
N LEU A 218 18.82 7.92 -7.26
CA LEU A 218 18.23 6.69 -7.77
C LEU A 218 18.88 6.23 -9.06
N TRP A 219 19.31 7.17 -9.91
CA TRP A 219 19.96 6.87 -11.19
C TRP A 219 21.40 6.35 -10.99
N GLU A 220 22.04 6.67 -9.87
CA GLU A 220 23.40 6.25 -9.56
C GLU A 220 23.49 4.81 -9.01
N ARG A 221 22.40 4.30 -8.45
CA ARG A 221 22.34 3.00 -7.74
C ARG A 221 21.55 1.93 -8.51
N LEU A 222 21.45 2.03 -9.82
CA LEU A 222 20.69 1.09 -10.62
C LEU A 222 21.37 -0.29 -10.69
N GLU A 223 20.56 -1.33 -10.61
CA GLU A 223 21.02 -2.71 -10.68
C GLU A 223 20.50 -3.39 -11.95
N PRO A 224 21.30 -4.27 -12.58
CA PRO A 224 20.85 -5.04 -13.73
C PRO A 224 19.87 -6.13 -13.31
N VAL A 225 18.77 -6.28 -14.05
CA VAL A 225 17.85 -7.42 -13.97
C VAL A 225 17.67 -8.06 -15.35
N SER A 226 17.59 -9.38 -15.41
CA SER A 226 17.38 -10.11 -16.66
C SER A 226 15.89 -10.28 -16.96
N LEU A 227 15.39 -9.57 -17.97
CA LEU A 227 14.04 -9.76 -18.52
C LEU A 227 14.11 -10.59 -19.79
N THR A 228 13.67 -11.86 -19.72
CA THR A 228 13.65 -12.78 -20.89
C THR A 228 15.00 -12.88 -21.62
N GLY A 229 16.11 -12.84 -20.87
CA GLY A 229 17.47 -12.88 -21.41
C GLY A 229 18.04 -11.52 -21.84
N THR A 230 17.25 -10.43 -21.75
CA THR A 230 17.71 -9.07 -21.99
C THR A 230 18.00 -8.38 -20.65
N THR A 231 19.20 -7.86 -20.47
CA THR A 231 19.56 -7.08 -19.29
C THR A 231 18.95 -5.69 -19.36
N VAL A 232 18.15 -5.33 -18.36
CA VAL A 232 17.60 -3.98 -18.17
C VAL A 232 18.03 -3.43 -16.82
N LEU A 233 17.99 -2.11 -16.65
CA LEU A 233 18.25 -1.46 -15.36
C LEU A 233 16.98 -1.44 -14.52
N ASN A 234 17.15 -1.63 -13.21
CA ASN A 234 16.10 -1.56 -12.20
C ASN A 234 16.63 -0.78 -10.99
N PHE A 235 15.74 -0.35 -10.09
CA PHE A 235 16.17 0.27 -8.84
C PHE A 235 16.77 -0.76 -7.88
N HIS A 236 17.72 -0.29 -7.07
CA HIS A 236 18.17 -1.02 -5.89
C HIS A 236 16.98 -1.36 -4.97
N PRO A 237 16.95 -2.53 -4.33
CA PRO A 237 15.84 -2.96 -3.47
C PRO A 237 15.43 -1.96 -2.38
N GLU A 238 16.39 -1.27 -1.77
CA GLU A 238 16.14 -0.18 -0.79
C GLU A 238 15.23 0.91 -1.36
N ASP A 239 15.48 1.31 -2.61
CA ASP A 239 14.70 2.34 -3.27
C ASP A 239 13.34 1.81 -3.71
N LEU A 240 13.27 0.55 -4.16
CA LEU A 240 12.00 -0.13 -4.45
C LEU A 240 11.09 -0.18 -3.22
N PHE A 241 11.62 -0.44 -2.01
CA PHE A 241 10.81 -0.40 -0.79
C PHE A 241 10.12 0.94 -0.59
N LEU A 242 10.85 2.05 -0.77
CA LEU A 242 10.29 3.40 -0.65
C LEU A 242 9.23 3.63 -1.73
N ILE A 243 9.54 3.35 -2.99
CA ILE A 243 8.63 3.52 -4.13
C ILE A 243 7.32 2.77 -3.90
N LEU A 244 7.40 1.49 -3.54
CA LEU A 244 6.23 0.63 -3.36
C LEU A 244 5.41 1.04 -2.14
N CYS A 245 6.06 1.45 -1.05
CA CYS A 245 5.35 1.92 0.14
C CYS A 245 4.65 3.27 -0.08
N VAL A 246 5.25 4.16 -0.87
CA VAL A 246 4.62 5.40 -1.31
C VAL A 246 3.44 5.11 -2.23
N HIS A 247 3.59 4.20 -3.20
CA HIS A 247 2.52 3.79 -4.09
C HIS A 247 1.34 3.16 -3.32
N GLY A 248 1.60 2.17 -2.47
CA GLY A 248 0.58 1.56 -1.63
C GLY A 248 -0.13 2.60 -0.74
N SER A 249 0.60 3.56 -0.19
CA SER A 249 0.01 4.64 0.62
C SER A 249 -0.81 5.63 -0.23
N LYS A 250 -0.40 5.97 -1.46
CA LYS A 250 -1.19 6.78 -2.41
C LYS A 250 -2.58 6.17 -2.57
N HIS A 251 -2.63 4.86 -2.73
CA HIS A 251 -3.86 4.10 -2.99
C HIS A 251 -4.48 3.43 -1.75
N MET A 252 -4.07 3.82 -0.54
CA MET A 252 -4.61 3.29 0.73
C MET A 252 -4.59 1.76 0.84
N TRP A 253 -3.62 1.11 0.19
CA TRP A 253 -3.40 -0.34 0.29
C TRP A 253 -4.66 -1.18 0.00
N GLU A 254 -5.47 -0.75 -0.97
CA GLU A 254 -6.75 -1.41 -1.31
C GLU A 254 -6.62 -2.78 -2.01
N ARG A 255 -5.40 -3.14 -2.44
CA ARG A 255 -5.09 -4.43 -3.10
C ARG A 255 -4.07 -5.24 -2.31
N LEU A 256 -4.37 -6.54 -2.11
CA LEU A 256 -3.43 -7.47 -1.47
C LEU A 256 -2.14 -7.63 -2.29
N GLY A 257 -2.21 -7.58 -3.62
CA GLY A 257 -1.04 -7.67 -4.50
C GLY A 257 0.05 -6.64 -4.18
N TRP A 258 -0.31 -5.42 -3.75
CA TRP A 258 0.69 -4.43 -3.33
C TRP A 258 1.39 -4.81 -2.02
N ILE A 259 0.70 -5.53 -1.14
CA ILE A 259 1.28 -6.06 0.09
C ILE A 259 2.17 -7.28 -0.23
N CYS A 260 1.76 -8.09 -1.22
CA CYS A 260 2.60 -9.15 -1.78
C CYS A 260 3.90 -8.58 -2.37
N ASP A 261 3.85 -7.47 -3.13
CA ASP A 261 5.05 -6.83 -3.69
C ASP A 261 6.09 -6.54 -2.59
N ILE A 262 5.68 -6.00 -1.43
CA ILE A 262 6.57 -5.75 -0.29
C ILE A 262 7.05 -7.05 0.35
N ALA A 263 6.16 -8.02 0.55
CA ALA A 263 6.49 -9.29 1.21
C ALA A 263 7.45 -10.15 0.38
N GLU A 264 7.30 -10.15 -0.94
CA GLU A 264 8.19 -10.85 -1.87
C GLU A 264 9.53 -10.13 -2.02
N LEU A 265 9.52 -8.79 -2.08
CA LEU A 265 10.77 -8.02 -2.07
C LEU A 265 11.56 -8.26 -0.76
N LEU A 266 10.89 -8.34 0.39
CA LEU A 266 11.52 -8.74 1.67
C LEU A 266 12.14 -10.14 1.65
N ARG A 267 11.50 -11.09 0.95
CA ARG A 267 11.98 -12.48 0.87
C ARG A 267 13.19 -12.61 -0.05
N ASN A 268 13.20 -11.89 -1.16
CA ASN A 268 14.19 -12.07 -2.22
C ASN A 268 15.34 -11.05 -2.19
N SER A 269 15.24 -10.00 -1.38
CA SER A 269 16.34 -9.05 -1.21
C SER A 269 17.27 -9.47 -0.08
N GLN A 270 18.57 -9.49 -0.37
CA GLN A 270 19.63 -9.72 0.61
C GLN A 270 20.34 -8.39 0.93
N ASP A 271 21.05 -8.35 2.06
CA ASP A 271 21.98 -7.26 2.41
C ASP A 271 21.41 -5.83 2.42
N ILE A 272 20.13 -5.68 2.76
CA ILE A 272 19.50 -4.35 2.95
C ILE A 272 20.07 -3.65 4.18
N ASP A 273 20.62 -2.44 4.00
CA ASP A 273 20.96 -1.56 5.13
C ASP A 273 19.69 -0.86 5.63
N TRP A 274 19.02 -1.55 6.56
CA TRP A 274 17.78 -1.03 7.17
C TRP A 274 17.98 0.27 7.94
N VAL A 275 19.18 0.54 8.46
CA VAL A 275 19.46 1.80 9.16
C VAL A 275 19.51 2.92 8.14
N GLN A 276 20.29 2.75 7.07
CA GLN A 276 20.38 3.74 6.00
C GLN A 276 19.03 3.96 5.32
N LEU A 277 18.26 2.90 5.04
CA LEU A 277 16.95 3.00 4.41
C LEU A 277 15.95 3.78 5.27
N ILE A 278 15.88 3.52 6.58
CA ILE A 278 15.00 4.27 7.49
C ILE A 278 15.45 5.73 7.60
N ASP A 279 16.75 5.98 7.65
CA ASP A 279 17.30 7.34 7.72
C ASP A 279 16.97 8.12 6.44
N LYS A 280 17.12 7.49 5.27
CA LYS A 280 16.69 8.03 3.98
C LYS A 280 15.20 8.32 3.99
N ALA A 281 14.35 7.35 4.36
CA ALA A 281 12.90 7.51 4.44
C ALA A 281 12.48 8.72 5.31
N ARG A 282 13.16 8.92 6.43
CA ARG A 282 12.95 10.05 7.34
C ARG A 282 13.41 11.39 6.74
N ILE A 283 14.59 11.43 6.13
CA ILE A 283 15.14 12.60 5.42
C ILE A 283 14.24 13.03 4.27
N ILE A 284 13.42 12.14 3.71
CA ILE A 284 12.53 12.43 2.58
C ILE A 284 11.07 12.58 3.02
N GLY A 285 10.75 12.21 4.27
CA GLY A 285 9.45 12.39 4.91
C GLY A 285 8.42 11.30 4.61
N CYS A 286 8.88 10.08 4.33
CA CYS A 286 8.04 8.91 4.07
C CYS A 286 8.38 7.70 4.96
N GLU A 287 9.06 7.89 6.10
CA GLU A 287 9.33 6.84 7.09
C GLU A 287 8.03 6.11 7.48
N ARG A 288 6.94 6.81 7.77
CA ARG A 288 5.66 6.20 8.14
C ARG A 288 5.06 5.38 7.00
N MET A 289 5.22 5.81 5.75
CA MET A 289 4.75 5.04 4.60
C MET A 289 5.52 3.72 4.49
N LEU A 290 6.86 3.79 4.63
CA LEU A 290 7.74 2.62 4.69
C LEU A 290 7.34 1.68 5.83
N LEU A 291 7.23 2.20 7.05
CA LEU A 291 6.86 1.41 8.23
C LEU A 291 5.47 0.78 8.09
N LEU A 292 4.50 1.49 7.48
CA LEU A 292 3.17 0.95 7.22
C LEU A 292 3.22 -0.23 6.25
N GLY A 293 3.90 -0.09 5.11
CA GLY A 293 4.04 -1.17 4.13
C GLY A 293 4.68 -2.42 4.74
N LEU A 294 5.79 -2.25 5.47
CA LEU A 294 6.48 -3.34 6.17
C LEU A 294 5.60 -3.96 7.27
N PHE A 295 4.87 -3.13 8.04
CA PHE A 295 3.94 -3.60 9.06
C PHE A 295 2.82 -4.47 8.47
N MET A 296 2.26 -4.09 7.33
CA MET A 296 1.23 -4.89 6.66
C MET A 296 1.78 -6.18 6.08
N ALA A 297 2.94 -6.15 5.42
CA ALA A 297 3.60 -7.37 4.94
C ALA A 297 3.83 -8.38 6.08
N LYS A 298 4.27 -7.91 7.25
CA LYS A 298 4.41 -8.73 8.45
C LYS A 298 3.07 -9.23 8.98
N THR A 299 2.10 -8.34 9.16
CA THR A 299 0.86 -8.65 9.89
C THR A 299 -0.09 -9.51 9.07
N ILE A 300 -0.14 -9.30 7.75
CA ILE A 300 -1.10 -9.93 6.84
C ILE A 300 -0.50 -11.18 6.19
N LEU A 301 0.79 -11.15 5.82
CA LEU A 301 1.45 -12.23 5.08
C LEU A 301 2.57 -12.92 5.88
N GLY A 302 2.77 -12.56 7.15
CA GLY A 302 3.76 -13.19 8.01
C GLY A 302 5.22 -12.89 7.62
N ALA A 303 5.48 -11.84 6.84
CA ALA A 303 6.83 -11.50 6.42
C ALA A 303 7.76 -11.23 7.63
N SER A 304 8.97 -11.76 7.57
CA SER A 304 9.98 -11.54 8.59
C SER A 304 10.56 -10.13 8.46
N LEU A 305 10.61 -9.40 9.57
CA LEU A 305 11.20 -8.07 9.62
C LEU A 305 12.41 -8.05 10.55
N PRO A 306 13.48 -7.30 10.21
CA PRO A 306 14.61 -7.06 11.11
C PRO A 306 14.16 -6.45 12.45
N PRO A 307 14.89 -6.70 13.55
CA PRO A 307 14.57 -6.13 14.87
C PRO A 307 14.45 -4.60 14.88
N ILE A 308 15.32 -3.90 14.14
CA ILE A 308 15.31 -2.42 14.08
C ILE A 308 14.02 -1.87 13.48
N VAL A 309 13.51 -2.51 12.42
CA VAL A 309 12.23 -2.14 11.78
C VAL A 309 11.08 -2.39 12.75
N ASN A 310 11.07 -3.54 13.43
CA ASN A 310 10.04 -3.85 14.42
C ASN A 310 10.00 -2.82 15.55
N GLN A 311 11.15 -2.41 16.06
CA GLN A 311 11.25 -1.38 17.10
C GLN A 311 10.69 -0.04 16.63
N ARG A 312 10.97 0.36 15.38
CA ARG A 312 10.43 1.59 14.78
C ARG A 312 8.91 1.54 14.62
N ILE A 313 8.35 0.41 14.16
CA ILE A 313 6.90 0.20 14.09
C ILE A 313 6.25 0.27 15.48
N ILE A 314 6.90 -0.27 16.51
CA ILE A 314 6.41 -0.17 17.90
C ILE A 314 6.42 1.27 18.40
N ALA A 315 7.45 2.03 18.02
CA ALA A 315 7.60 3.42 18.40
C ALA A 315 6.65 4.40 17.67
N ASP A 316 5.99 3.97 16.57
CA ASP A 316 4.98 4.77 15.85
C ASP A 316 3.56 4.16 15.94
N PRO A 317 2.77 4.51 16.97
CA PRO A 317 1.40 4.01 17.12
C PRO A 317 0.46 4.34 15.95
N GLU A 318 0.72 5.41 15.21
CA GLU A 318 -0.08 5.77 14.04
C GLU A 318 0.09 4.74 12.92
N THR A 319 1.32 4.24 12.67
CA THR A 319 1.56 3.13 11.73
C THR A 319 0.67 1.92 12.05
N GLN A 320 0.63 1.48 13.31
CA GLN A 320 -0.18 0.33 13.71
C GLN A 320 -1.68 0.61 13.59
N SER A 321 -2.11 1.81 13.97
CA SER A 321 -3.51 2.20 13.86
C SER A 321 -3.97 2.25 12.39
N LEU A 322 -3.16 2.80 11.50
CA LEU A 322 -3.42 2.85 10.07
C LEU A 322 -3.40 1.44 9.47
N GLY A 323 -2.43 0.60 9.81
CA GLY A 323 -2.37 -0.78 9.31
C GLY A 323 -3.59 -1.61 9.72
N LYS A 324 -4.05 -1.49 10.97
CA LYS A 324 -5.31 -2.10 11.42
C LYS A 324 -6.50 -1.57 10.63
N GLN A 325 -6.57 -0.26 10.39
CA GLN A 325 -7.63 0.35 9.59
C GLN A 325 -7.65 -0.17 8.14
N MET A 326 -6.47 -0.32 7.52
CA MET A 326 -6.35 -0.82 6.14
C MET A 326 -6.71 -2.31 6.05
N TYR A 327 -6.25 -3.14 6.99
CA TYR A 327 -6.62 -4.56 7.05
C TYR A 327 -8.14 -4.75 7.09
N LEU A 328 -8.84 -3.99 7.95
CA LEU A 328 -10.30 -4.06 8.06
C LEU A 328 -11.02 -3.70 6.75
N ARG A 329 -10.43 -2.84 5.92
CA ARG A 329 -11.01 -2.42 4.65
C ARG A 329 -10.70 -3.37 3.51
N LEU A 330 -9.54 -4.03 3.57
CA LEU A 330 -8.99 -4.81 2.48
C LEU A 330 -10.04 -5.76 1.89
N PHE A 331 -10.77 -6.48 2.74
CA PHE A 331 -11.77 -7.46 2.28
C PHE A 331 -13.23 -7.00 2.35
N CYS A 332 -13.50 -5.75 2.75
CA CYS A 332 -14.87 -5.24 2.73
C CYS A 332 -15.35 -5.01 1.28
N LYS A 333 -16.57 -5.46 0.93
CA LYS A 333 -17.23 -5.03 -0.31
C LYS A 333 -17.57 -3.54 -0.15
N SER A 334 -17.06 -2.68 -1.03
CA SER A 334 -17.34 -1.25 -1.00
C SER A 334 -18.81 -0.99 -1.30
N ASN A 335 -19.62 -0.86 -0.26
CA ASN A 335 -20.97 -0.32 -0.32
C ASN A 335 -20.93 1.10 0.24
N SER A 336 -20.43 2.09 -0.52
CA SER A 336 -20.65 3.49 -0.12
C SER A 336 -20.54 4.48 -1.27
N SER A 337 -21.51 5.39 -1.24
CA SER A 337 -21.60 6.65 -1.95
C SER A 337 -20.26 7.41 -2.03
N THR A 338 -20.03 8.04 -3.17
CA THR A 338 -18.81 8.77 -3.58
C THR A 338 -18.33 9.85 -2.60
N SER A 339 -19.15 10.32 -1.65
CA SER A 339 -18.76 11.35 -0.67
C SER A 339 -18.04 10.83 0.57
N GLY A 340 -18.33 9.60 1.03
CA GLY A 340 -17.68 9.04 2.23
C GLY A 340 -16.22 8.62 1.96
N LEU A 341 -15.97 8.08 0.77
CA LEU A 341 -14.64 7.62 0.34
C LEU A 341 -13.63 8.76 0.21
N SER A 342 -14.06 9.97 -0.20
CA SER A 342 -13.17 11.13 -0.32
C SER A 342 -12.67 11.63 1.03
N GLN A 343 -13.55 11.69 2.03
CA GLN A 343 -13.20 12.17 3.37
C GLN A 343 -12.23 11.21 4.08
N GLU A 344 -12.49 9.90 3.97
CA GLU A 344 -11.64 8.90 4.60
C GLU A 344 -10.25 8.83 3.95
N ARG A 345 -10.18 8.97 2.63
CA ARG A 345 -8.92 9.07 1.89
C ARG A 345 -8.10 10.27 2.35
N PHE A 346 -8.75 11.42 2.51
CA PHE A 346 -8.09 12.60 3.04
C PHE A 346 -7.55 12.35 4.46
N ILE A 347 -8.36 11.82 5.37
CA ILE A 347 -7.94 11.60 6.77
C ILE A 347 -6.75 10.63 6.81
N PHE A 348 -6.78 9.58 5.98
CA PHE A 348 -5.67 8.65 5.85
C PHE A 348 -4.40 9.37 5.35
N HIS A 349 -4.48 10.12 4.26
CA HIS A 349 -3.33 10.86 3.69
C HIS A 349 -2.77 11.90 4.66
N PHE A 350 -3.63 12.60 5.40
CA PHE A 350 -3.20 13.53 6.44
C PHE A 350 -2.47 12.84 7.60
N ARG A 351 -2.92 11.64 8.00
CA ARG A 351 -2.30 10.86 9.08
C ARG A 351 -1.00 10.20 8.65
N ILE A 352 -0.92 9.71 7.40
CA ILE A 352 0.28 9.05 6.90
C ILE A 352 1.44 10.04 6.72
N MET A 353 1.16 11.27 6.28
CA MET A 353 2.17 12.32 6.14
C MET A 353 2.83 12.70 7.47
N GLU A 354 4.16 12.82 7.47
CA GLU A 354 4.93 13.23 8.66
C GLU A 354 5.06 14.75 8.75
N ARG A 355 5.35 15.39 7.62
CA ARG A 355 5.74 16.80 7.59
C ARG A 355 4.55 17.73 7.59
N LEU A 356 4.70 18.84 8.30
CA LEU A 356 3.67 19.87 8.37
C LEU A 356 3.46 20.55 7.01
N GLU A 357 4.51 20.77 6.23
CA GLU A 357 4.44 21.35 4.88
C GLU A 357 3.51 20.52 3.96
N ASN A 358 3.69 19.20 3.93
CA ASN A 358 2.86 18.29 3.13
C ASN A 358 1.41 18.32 3.58
N LYS A 359 1.17 18.36 4.90
CA LYS A 359 -0.18 18.50 5.46
C LYS A 359 -0.84 19.83 5.09
N ILE A 360 -0.08 20.93 5.07
CA ILE A 360 -0.58 22.24 4.67
C ILE A 360 -0.93 22.24 3.18
N ILE A 361 -0.08 21.68 2.32
CA ILE A 361 -0.34 21.57 0.88
C ILE A 361 -1.59 20.72 0.64
N HIS A 362 -1.66 19.53 1.25
CA HIS A 362 -2.81 18.64 1.18
C HIS A 362 -4.11 19.34 1.64
N PHE A 363 -4.05 20.11 2.73
CA PHE A 363 -5.19 20.90 3.20
C PHE A 363 -5.58 22.05 2.25
N ARG A 364 -4.61 22.70 1.59
CA ARG A 364 -4.88 23.79 0.62
C ARG A 364 -5.55 23.31 -0.65
N MET A 365 -5.23 22.09 -1.11
CA MET A 365 -5.87 21.47 -2.28
C MET A 365 -7.29 21.00 -2.01
N MET A 366 -7.78 21.12 -0.77
CA MET A 366 -9.14 20.77 -0.43
C MET A 366 -10.11 21.84 -0.94
N GLU A 367 -10.97 21.47 -1.88
CA GLU A 367 -11.97 22.36 -2.48
C GLU A 367 -13.22 22.52 -1.62
N ARG A 368 -13.59 21.49 -0.84
CA ARG A 368 -14.82 21.47 -0.03
C ARG A 368 -14.63 22.04 1.37
N LEU A 369 -15.49 22.99 1.74
CA LEU A 369 -15.47 23.65 3.06
C LEU A 369 -15.89 22.71 4.20
N GLU A 370 -16.79 21.77 3.95
CA GLU A 370 -17.28 20.77 4.93
C GLU A 370 -16.14 19.86 5.44
N ASP A 371 -15.24 19.46 4.54
CA ASP A 371 -14.07 18.64 4.90
C ASP A 371 -13.07 19.43 5.76
N LYS A 372 -12.88 20.74 5.49
CA LYS A 372 -12.02 21.63 6.28
C LYS A 372 -12.54 21.78 7.70
N ILE A 373 -13.85 21.96 7.83
CA ILE A 373 -14.58 22.06 9.09
C ILE A 373 -14.44 20.74 9.86
N HIS A 374 -14.71 19.59 9.25
CA HIS A 374 -14.59 18.30 9.92
C HIS A 374 -13.19 17.96 10.41
N LEU A 375 -12.12 18.35 9.70
CA LEU A 375 -10.76 18.17 10.22
C LEU A 375 -10.44 19.10 11.38
N PHE A 376 -10.81 20.36 11.27
CA PHE A 376 -10.61 21.32 12.34
C PHE A 376 -11.34 20.86 13.60
N PHE A 377 -12.62 20.51 13.48
CA PHE A 377 -13.41 19.99 14.60
C PHE A 377 -12.98 18.58 15.02
N GLY A 378 -12.53 17.70 14.13
CA GLY A 378 -12.05 16.35 14.47
C GLY A 378 -10.73 16.38 15.25
N ALA A 379 -9.77 17.21 14.84
CA ALA A 379 -8.50 17.41 15.54
C ALA A 379 -8.69 18.13 16.88
N VAL A 380 -9.55 19.15 16.92
CA VAL A 380 -9.93 19.89 18.13
C VAL A 380 -10.73 19.00 19.09
N TRP A 381 -11.72 18.24 18.60
CA TRP A 381 -12.51 17.29 19.38
C TRP A 381 -11.66 16.15 19.91
N ARG A 382 -10.68 15.62 19.17
CA ARG A 382 -9.76 14.59 19.68
C ARG A 382 -8.84 15.15 20.79
N ARG A 383 -8.43 16.42 20.71
CA ARG A 383 -7.68 17.11 21.78
C ARG A 383 -8.54 17.47 23.00
N ILE A 384 -9.83 17.78 22.81
CA ILE A 384 -10.76 18.18 23.88
C ILE A 384 -11.43 16.95 24.53
N SER A 385 -11.77 15.92 23.77
CA SER A 385 -12.53 14.75 24.25
C SER A 385 -11.72 13.79 25.12
N VAL A 386 -10.39 13.72 24.94
CA VAL A 386 -9.50 12.88 25.78
C VAL A 386 -9.44 13.37 27.23
N PRO A 387 -9.14 14.65 27.52
CA PRO A 387 -9.18 15.15 28.90
C PRO A 387 -10.62 15.15 29.46
N ILE A 388 -11.64 15.44 28.65
CA ILE A 388 -13.04 15.38 29.10
C ILE A 388 -13.45 13.94 29.46
N ARG A 389 -13.08 12.92 28.66
CA ARG A 389 -13.35 11.51 28.99
C ARG A 389 -12.62 11.07 30.26
N LEU A 390 -11.40 11.56 30.52
CA LEU A 390 -10.66 11.28 31.75
C LEU A 390 -11.32 11.89 33.00
N VAL A 391 -12.01 13.02 32.83
CA VAL A 391 -12.82 13.68 33.87
C VAL A 391 -14.18 12.98 34.07
N ILE A 392 -14.78 12.42 33.02
CA ILE A 392 -16.17 11.91 33.04
C ILE A 392 -16.28 10.38 33.23
N THR A 393 -15.22 9.59 33.02
CA THR A 393 -15.27 8.12 33.24
C THR A 393 -15.29 7.77 34.73
N ARG A 394 -16.40 7.19 35.21
CA ARG A 394 -16.59 6.75 36.62
C ARG A 394 -15.45 5.85 37.08
N ALA A 395 -14.60 6.31 38.01
CA ALA A 395 -13.57 5.48 38.61
C ALA A 395 -14.04 5.01 39.99
N VAL A 396 -13.90 3.72 40.26
CA VAL A 396 -14.24 3.09 41.55
C VAL A 396 -13.57 3.79 42.74
N LYS A 397 -12.39 4.41 42.51
CA LYS A 397 -11.62 5.15 43.52
C LYS A 397 -12.27 6.44 44.03
N ASP A 398 -13.21 7.03 43.28
CA ASP A 398 -13.92 8.25 43.71
C ASP A 398 -14.92 7.94 44.85
N ARG A 399 -15.48 6.72 44.87
CA ARG A 399 -16.38 6.25 45.96
C ARG A 399 -15.66 6.05 47.29
N ASN A 400 -14.39 5.65 47.24
CA ASN A 400 -13.56 5.47 48.44
C ASN A 400 -13.09 6.82 49.03
N PHE A 401 -13.07 7.88 48.22
CA PHE A 401 -12.65 9.21 48.66
C PHE A 401 -13.76 9.96 49.43
N LEU A 402 -15.01 9.81 49.01
CA LEU A 402 -16.18 10.32 49.73
C LEU A 402 -17.40 9.45 49.40
N PRO A 403 -17.88 8.57 50.31
CA PRO A 403 -19.06 7.76 50.05
C PRO A 403 -20.32 8.64 50.12
N LEU A 404 -21.07 8.70 49.01
CA LEU A 404 -22.35 9.41 48.93
C LEU A 404 -23.51 8.41 48.84
N PRO A 405 -24.75 8.78 49.20
CA PRO A 405 -25.94 8.01 48.88
C PRO A 405 -26.26 8.06 47.38
N ARG A 406 -26.96 7.05 46.85
CA ARG A 406 -27.22 6.89 45.38
C ARG A 406 -27.87 8.12 44.73
N SER A 407 -28.74 8.84 45.45
CA SER A 407 -29.40 10.06 44.98
C SER A 407 -28.44 11.21 44.68
N LEU A 408 -27.23 11.18 45.25
CA LEU A 408 -26.21 12.23 45.12
C LEU A 408 -25.02 11.81 44.24
N TYR A 409 -25.12 10.69 43.52
CA TYR A 409 -24.01 10.17 42.71
C TYR A 409 -23.58 11.09 41.56
N PHE A 410 -24.44 11.99 41.10
CA PHE A 410 -24.05 13.00 40.12
C PHE A 410 -22.98 13.96 40.67
N LEU A 411 -22.86 14.12 41.99
CA LEU A 411 -21.83 14.98 42.59
C LEU A 411 -20.41 14.39 42.44
N TYR A 412 -20.27 13.10 42.12
CA TYR A 412 -18.94 12.53 41.83
C TYR A 412 -18.25 13.15 40.61
N TYR A 413 -19.02 13.71 39.67
CA TYR A 413 -18.46 14.46 38.54
C TYR A 413 -17.79 15.77 39.00
N LEU A 414 -18.23 16.35 40.12
CA LEU A 414 -17.68 17.58 40.71
C LEU A 414 -16.54 17.31 41.72
N ILE A 415 -16.57 16.16 42.40
CA ILE A 415 -15.57 15.78 43.41
C ILE A 415 -14.25 15.34 42.78
N ARG A 416 -14.28 14.80 41.56
CA ARG A 416 -13.10 14.22 40.90
C ARG A 416 -12.02 15.24 40.52
N PRO A 417 -12.33 16.42 39.94
CA PRO A 417 -11.34 17.48 39.74
C PRO A 417 -10.63 17.86 41.03
N ILE A 418 -11.38 18.00 42.13
CA ILE A 418 -10.85 18.34 43.46
C ILE A 418 -9.89 17.26 43.97
N ARG A 419 -10.28 15.98 43.85
CA ARG A 419 -9.41 14.84 44.23
C ARG A 419 -8.14 14.77 43.38
N LEU A 420 -8.25 14.99 42.07
CA LEU A 420 -7.11 14.98 41.15
C LEU A 420 -6.15 16.14 41.44
N CYS A 421 -6.66 17.35 41.65
CA CYS A 421 -5.86 18.51 42.06
C CYS A 421 -5.13 18.25 43.40
N ARG A 422 -5.81 17.66 44.39
CA ARG A 422 -5.19 17.30 45.68
C ARG A 422 -4.08 16.25 45.55
N LYS A 423 -4.23 15.28 44.65
CA LYS A 423 -3.20 14.25 44.37
C LYS A 423 -1.97 14.82 43.64
N PHE A 424 -2.16 15.84 42.81
CA PHE A 424 -1.06 16.54 42.14
C PHE A 424 -0.32 17.49 43.10
N TYR A 425 -1.03 18.17 44.00
CA TYR A 425 -0.42 19.02 45.03
C TYR A 425 0.29 18.23 46.14
N SER A 426 -0.14 16.99 46.45
CA SER A 426 0.54 16.14 47.44
C SER A 426 1.81 15.44 46.91
N ARG A 427 2.27 15.81 45.70
CA ARG A 427 3.45 15.26 45.03
C ARG A 427 4.54 16.32 44.77
N PHE A 428 4.35 17.52 45.31
CA PHE A 428 5.34 18.59 45.37
C PHE A 428 5.66 18.92 46.83
#